data_AF-A0A7D5UWP6-F1
#
_entry.id   AF-A0A7D5UWP6-F1
#
_cell.length_a   1.000
_cell.length_b   1.000
_cell.length_c   1.000
_cell.angle_alpha   90.00
_cell.angle_beta   90.00
_cell.angle_gamma   90.00
#
_symmetry.space_group_name_H-M   'P 1'
#
loop_
_entity.id
_entity.type
_entity.pdbx_description
1 polymer ?
#
loop_
_entity_poly.entity_id
_entity_poly.type
_entity_poly.pdbx_seq_one_letter_code
_entity_poly.pdbx_strand_id
1 'polypeptide(L)'
;MTGQFPPSITIPPLKTPHGITVIFLHGRGFNAQKFHGSLLQTDIGNRTFQEALPHARFVFPTAPLSRATKYRRVLMHQWYDGTGDWEPEARGGMQPSIEHIHGLIRSEIEVADNDSKRIVLAGFSQGAAMAFVSSLLWDGGPLGAVVGLCGFMPLASHLLNILDDDGIEFGADDDVFEPSQCADARMSHQKVLDELREEAELPGTQQTSEFRFPSTPAFIGHGSADREVVVQHASQARLLLQKLGLDVDFHTYEGLGHWYSASMLKDLVQFLATQLKVQPPLG
;
A
#
# COMPACT_ATOMS: atom_id res chain seq x y z
N MET A 1 -23.84 1.24 11.72
CA MET A 1 -23.21 1.90 12.89
C MET A 1 -22.01 2.67 12.37
N THR A 2 -21.84 3.93 12.73
CA THR A 2 -20.68 4.72 12.29
C THR A 2 -19.42 4.26 13.03
N GLY A 3 -18.26 4.27 12.37
CA GLY A 3 -16.97 3.93 13.00
C GLY A 3 -16.65 2.45 13.18
N GLN A 4 -17.56 1.53 12.81
CA GLN A 4 -17.27 0.08 12.80
C GLN A 4 -16.94 -0.39 11.39
N PHE A 5 -15.97 -1.31 11.28
CA PHE A 5 -15.66 -2.01 10.03
C PHE A 5 -16.75 -3.06 9.74
N PRO A 6 -17.45 -2.98 8.60
CA PRO A 6 -18.34 -4.05 8.16
C PRO A 6 -17.56 -5.35 7.89
N PRO A 7 -18.22 -6.52 7.91
CA PRO A 7 -17.59 -7.76 7.51
C PRO A 7 -17.00 -7.69 6.09
N SER A 8 -15.81 -8.25 5.92
CA SER A 8 -15.17 -8.37 4.60
C SER A 8 -15.94 -9.31 3.69
N ILE A 9 -15.93 -9.01 2.39
CA ILE A 9 -16.38 -9.96 1.36
C ILE A 9 -15.19 -10.81 0.96
N THR A 10 -15.32 -12.13 1.08
CA THR A 10 -14.27 -13.06 0.69
C THR A 10 -14.71 -13.93 -0.47
N ILE A 11 -13.90 -13.92 -1.52
CA ILE A 11 -14.09 -14.72 -2.72
C ILE A 11 -13.07 -15.87 -2.69
N PRO A 12 -13.51 -17.14 -2.70
CA PRO A 12 -12.59 -18.27 -2.69
C PRO A 12 -11.82 -18.37 -4.03
N PRO A 13 -10.67 -19.06 -4.04
CA PRO A 13 -9.98 -19.41 -5.28
C PRO A 13 -10.89 -20.14 -6.25
N LEU A 14 -10.73 -19.86 -7.56
CA LEU A 14 -11.41 -20.61 -8.61
C LEU A 14 -10.86 -22.04 -8.76
N LYS A 15 -9.59 -22.25 -8.41
CA LYS A 15 -8.90 -23.54 -8.44
C LYS A 15 -8.17 -23.79 -7.14
N THR A 16 -8.15 -25.05 -6.71
CA THR A 16 -7.34 -25.53 -5.59
C THR A 16 -6.02 -26.11 -6.10
N PRO A 17 -4.93 -26.07 -5.31
CA PRO A 17 -4.84 -25.52 -3.96
C PRO A 17 -4.86 -23.99 -3.92
N HIS A 18 -5.07 -23.43 -2.72
CA HIS A 18 -4.98 -21.99 -2.45
C HIS A 18 -3.52 -21.54 -2.63
N GLY A 19 -3.28 -20.60 -3.56
CA GLY A 19 -1.94 -20.11 -3.87
C GLY A 19 -1.58 -18.83 -3.13
N ILE A 20 -2.43 -17.80 -3.22
CA ILE A 20 -2.23 -16.49 -2.58
C ILE A 20 -3.53 -15.92 -2.05
N THR A 21 -3.44 -15.04 -1.04
CA THR A 21 -4.53 -14.14 -0.67
C THR A 21 -4.22 -12.73 -1.14
N VAL A 22 -5.14 -12.11 -1.87
CA VAL A 22 -5.12 -10.68 -2.21
C VAL A 22 -6.13 -9.94 -1.34
N ILE A 23 -5.65 -9.12 -0.41
CA ILE A 23 -6.48 -8.20 0.37
C ILE A 23 -6.55 -6.88 -0.40
N PHE A 24 -7.74 -6.49 -0.87
CA PHE A 24 -7.90 -5.33 -1.75
C PHE A 24 -8.72 -4.21 -1.09
N LEU A 25 -8.05 -3.10 -0.79
CA LEU A 25 -8.63 -1.91 -0.15
C LEU A 25 -9.23 -0.96 -1.19
N HIS A 26 -10.52 -0.65 -1.09
CA HIS A 26 -11.20 0.25 -2.01
C HIS A 26 -10.86 1.73 -1.77
N GLY A 27 -11.17 2.61 -2.73
CA GLY A 27 -11.02 4.06 -2.58
C GLY A 27 -12.09 4.71 -1.69
N ARG A 28 -11.88 5.97 -1.29
CA ARG A 28 -12.86 6.73 -0.50
C ARG A 28 -14.21 6.81 -1.22
N GLY A 29 -15.31 6.70 -0.47
CA GLY A 29 -16.67 6.75 -1.03
C GLY A 29 -17.18 5.44 -1.65
N PHE A 30 -16.32 4.43 -1.79
CA PHE A 30 -16.68 3.08 -2.23
C PHE A 30 -16.91 2.12 -1.06
N ASN A 31 -17.26 0.87 -1.35
CA ASN A 31 -17.27 -0.23 -0.40
C ASN A 31 -16.96 -1.53 -1.12
N ALA A 32 -16.73 -2.61 -0.37
CA ALA A 32 -16.41 -3.92 -0.95
C ALA A 32 -17.45 -4.35 -1.99
N GLN A 33 -18.75 -4.26 -1.66
CA GLN A 33 -19.87 -4.71 -2.51
C GLN A 33 -19.88 -4.03 -3.89
N LYS A 34 -19.57 -2.73 -3.95
CA LYS A 34 -19.53 -1.96 -5.21
C LYS A 34 -18.24 -2.15 -5.99
N PHE A 35 -17.15 -2.54 -5.32
CA PHE A 35 -15.81 -2.57 -5.89
C PHE A 35 -15.38 -3.95 -6.39
N HIS A 36 -15.71 -5.02 -5.65
CA HIS A 36 -15.17 -6.36 -5.94
C HIS A 36 -15.59 -6.89 -7.31
N GLY A 37 -16.87 -6.73 -7.67
CA GLY A 37 -17.45 -7.35 -8.88
C GLY A 37 -16.87 -6.75 -10.16
N SER A 38 -16.82 -5.41 -10.24
CA SER A 38 -16.24 -4.72 -11.39
C SER A 38 -14.75 -5.02 -11.57
N LEU A 39 -13.99 -5.10 -10.48
CA LEU A 39 -12.57 -5.44 -10.53
C LEU A 39 -12.37 -6.87 -11.04
N LEU A 40 -12.99 -7.85 -10.39
CA LEU A 40 -12.80 -9.27 -10.70
C LEU A 40 -13.25 -9.64 -12.12
N GLN A 41 -14.31 -9.01 -12.60
CA GLN A 41 -14.88 -9.26 -13.94
C GLN A 41 -14.23 -8.43 -15.05
N THR A 42 -13.25 -7.56 -14.73
CA THR A 42 -12.57 -6.78 -15.78
C THR A 42 -11.87 -7.73 -16.75
N ASP A 43 -12.21 -7.64 -18.02
CA ASP A 43 -11.54 -8.36 -19.10
C ASP A 43 -10.14 -7.77 -19.30
N ILE A 44 -9.12 -8.60 -19.15
CA ILE A 44 -7.71 -8.23 -19.33
C ILE A 44 -7.10 -8.84 -20.62
N GLY A 45 -7.96 -9.26 -21.55
CA GLY A 45 -7.62 -9.72 -22.89
C GLY A 45 -8.43 -10.94 -23.31
N ASN A 46 -8.11 -12.10 -22.72
CA ASN A 46 -8.72 -13.40 -23.05
C ASN A 46 -9.40 -14.08 -21.84
N ARG A 47 -9.35 -13.42 -20.68
CA ARG A 47 -9.87 -13.89 -19.40
C ARG A 47 -10.10 -12.68 -18.51
N THR A 48 -10.97 -12.83 -17.53
CA THR A 48 -11.17 -11.82 -16.49
C THR A 48 -9.97 -11.74 -15.55
N PHE A 49 -9.84 -10.65 -14.80
CA PHE A 49 -8.79 -10.50 -13.78
C PHE A 49 -8.81 -11.64 -12.76
N GLN A 50 -9.99 -12.11 -12.33
CA GLN A 50 -10.10 -13.25 -11.44
C GLN A 50 -9.60 -14.57 -12.06
N GLU A 51 -9.97 -14.83 -13.31
CA GLU A 51 -9.55 -16.04 -14.04
C GLU A 51 -8.04 -16.04 -14.34
N ALA A 52 -7.41 -14.87 -14.37
CA ALA A 52 -5.97 -14.73 -14.51
C ALA A 52 -5.19 -15.13 -13.24
N LEU A 53 -5.86 -15.10 -12.09
CA LEU A 53 -5.32 -15.50 -10.80
C LEU A 53 -6.18 -16.62 -10.20
N PRO A 54 -6.27 -17.80 -10.85
CA PRO A 54 -7.27 -18.81 -10.52
C PRO A 54 -7.07 -19.41 -9.12
N HIS A 55 -5.85 -19.35 -8.58
CA HIS A 55 -5.50 -19.83 -7.24
C HIS A 55 -5.51 -18.74 -6.17
N ALA A 56 -5.89 -17.51 -6.52
CA ALA A 56 -5.99 -16.40 -5.59
C ALA A 56 -7.33 -16.41 -4.85
N ARG A 57 -7.25 -16.32 -3.54
CA ARG A 57 -8.35 -15.91 -2.66
C ARG A 57 -8.37 -14.38 -2.63
N PHE A 58 -9.54 -13.77 -2.74
CA PHE A 58 -9.67 -12.32 -2.64
C PHE A 58 -10.46 -11.91 -1.41
N VAL A 59 -9.93 -10.96 -0.64
CA VAL A 59 -10.58 -10.39 0.53
C VAL A 59 -10.79 -8.90 0.32
N PHE A 60 -12.04 -8.48 0.32
CA PHE A 60 -12.43 -7.08 0.14
C PHE A 60 -13.02 -6.56 1.45
N PRO A 61 -12.21 -5.94 2.33
CA PRO A 61 -12.74 -5.23 3.48
C PRO A 61 -13.47 -3.96 3.06
N THR A 62 -14.35 -3.47 3.93
CA THR A 62 -15.02 -2.17 3.77
C THR A 62 -14.54 -1.23 4.86
N ALA A 63 -14.11 -0.03 4.48
CA ALA A 63 -13.75 1.01 5.43
C ALA A 63 -14.95 1.40 6.32
N PRO A 64 -14.75 1.91 7.54
CA PRO A 64 -15.86 2.29 8.40
C PRO A 64 -16.65 3.44 7.77
N LEU A 65 -17.97 3.46 8.03
CA LEU A 65 -18.80 4.58 7.63
C LEU A 65 -18.54 5.75 8.59
N SER A 66 -18.01 6.85 8.08
CA SER A 66 -17.70 8.05 8.88
C SER A 66 -17.97 9.35 8.09
N ARG A 67 -17.93 10.48 8.79
CA ARG A 67 -18.19 11.79 8.17
C ARG A 67 -16.89 12.30 7.58
N ALA A 68 -16.86 12.55 6.28
CA ALA A 68 -15.67 13.07 5.62
C ALA A 68 -15.61 14.59 5.75
N THR A 69 -14.66 15.10 6.52
CA THR A 69 -14.52 16.54 6.79
C THR A 69 -14.34 17.32 5.49
N LYS A 70 -13.48 16.81 4.59
CA LYS A 70 -13.25 17.35 3.24
C LYS A 70 -14.52 17.48 2.38
N TYR A 71 -15.46 16.55 2.54
CA TYR A 71 -16.70 16.52 1.77
C TYR A 71 -17.88 17.06 2.58
N ARG A 72 -17.68 18.20 3.27
CA ARG A 72 -18.72 18.88 4.05
C ARG A 72 -19.44 17.94 5.03
N ARG A 73 -18.68 17.02 5.64
CA ARG A 73 -19.17 16.01 6.60
C ARG A 73 -20.20 15.03 6.02
N VAL A 74 -20.22 14.85 4.70
CA VAL A 74 -20.99 13.80 4.03
C VAL A 74 -20.57 12.45 4.59
N LEU A 75 -21.57 11.60 4.85
CA LEU A 75 -21.37 10.27 5.39
C LEU A 75 -20.94 9.33 4.25
N MET A 76 -19.73 8.78 4.35
CA MET A 76 -19.17 7.87 3.36
C MET A 76 -18.18 6.89 3.98
N HIS A 77 -17.90 5.81 3.28
CA HIS A 77 -16.86 4.87 3.70
C HIS A 77 -15.49 5.45 3.36
N GLN A 78 -14.63 5.58 4.35
CA GLN A 78 -13.29 6.13 4.22
C GLN A 78 -12.36 5.51 5.27
N TRP A 79 -11.11 5.29 4.90
CA TRP A 79 -10.14 4.64 5.78
C TRP A 79 -9.63 5.57 6.87
N TYR A 80 -9.52 6.85 6.56
CA TYR A 80 -9.14 7.89 7.51
C TYR A 80 -9.74 9.23 7.08
N ASP A 81 -10.01 10.09 8.07
CA ASP A 81 -10.46 11.46 7.90
C ASP A 81 -9.34 12.38 8.39
N GLY A 82 -8.18 12.30 7.71
CA GLY A 82 -6.99 13.04 8.12
C GLY A 82 -7.16 14.55 7.98
N THR A 83 -6.30 15.31 8.65
CA THR A 83 -6.30 16.78 8.66
C THR A 83 -5.51 17.35 7.48
N GLY A 84 -6.07 18.30 6.73
CA GLY A 84 -5.42 18.93 5.56
C GLY A 84 -6.40 19.28 4.44
N ASP A 85 -5.96 20.13 3.51
CA ASP A 85 -6.77 20.53 2.34
C ASP A 85 -6.83 19.42 1.27
N TRP A 86 -5.83 18.53 1.25
CA TRP A 86 -5.66 17.48 0.24
C TRP A 86 -5.16 16.16 0.87
N GLU A 87 -5.46 15.01 0.25
CA GLU A 87 -5.28 13.68 0.89
C GLU A 87 -3.81 13.23 1.10
N PRO A 88 -2.86 13.52 0.21
CA PRO A 88 -1.43 13.24 0.39
C PRO A 88 -0.79 13.98 1.56
N GLU A 89 -1.31 15.14 1.95
CA GLU A 89 -0.83 15.91 3.10
C GLU A 89 -1.58 15.57 4.40
N ALA A 90 -2.56 14.66 4.32
CA ALA A 90 -3.47 14.39 5.42
C ALA A 90 -2.76 13.67 6.58
N ARG A 91 -2.87 14.25 7.78
CA ARG A 91 -2.29 13.75 9.04
C ARG A 91 -3.34 13.15 9.97
N GLY A 92 -3.00 12.07 10.67
CA GLY A 92 -3.84 11.44 11.70
C GLY A 92 -5.03 10.60 11.20
N GLY A 93 -5.71 9.94 12.14
CA GLY A 93 -6.94 9.17 11.91
C GLY A 93 -6.76 7.83 11.19
N MET A 94 -5.52 7.33 11.06
CA MET A 94 -5.22 6.08 10.36
C MET A 94 -5.19 4.85 11.28
N GLN A 95 -4.89 5.02 12.59
CA GLN A 95 -4.71 3.94 13.55
C GLN A 95 -5.80 2.85 13.46
N PRO A 96 -7.12 3.16 13.51
CA PRO A 96 -8.15 2.13 13.50
C PRO A 96 -8.13 1.28 12.21
N SER A 97 -7.82 1.91 11.08
CA SER A 97 -7.72 1.21 9.80
C SER A 97 -6.45 0.37 9.70
N ILE A 98 -5.32 0.87 10.20
CA ILE A 98 -4.07 0.09 10.23
C ILE A 98 -4.26 -1.15 11.11
N GLU A 99 -4.79 -1.00 12.33
CA GLU A 99 -5.05 -2.12 13.23
C GLU A 99 -6.00 -3.15 12.60
N HIS A 100 -7.05 -2.70 11.93
CA HIS A 100 -7.97 -3.58 11.21
C HIS A 100 -7.28 -4.32 10.06
N ILE A 101 -6.52 -3.61 9.22
CA ILE A 101 -5.79 -4.19 8.08
C ILE A 101 -4.74 -5.19 8.58
N HIS A 102 -3.97 -4.84 9.62
CA HIS A 102 -3.01 -5.74 10.25
C HIS A 102 -3.69 -6.99 10.81
N GLY A 103 -4.87 -6.85 11.42
CA GLY A 103 -5.70 -7.98 11.84
C GLY A 103 -6.07 -8.91 10.68
N LEU A 104 -6.52 -8.33 9.55
CA LEU A 104 -6.83 -9.10 8.33
C LEU A 104 -5.60 -9.81 7.76
N ILE A 105 -4.44 -9.13 7.73
CA ILE A 105 -3.18 -9.74 7.31
C ILE A 105 -2.87 -10.95 8.18
N ARG A 106 -2.92 -10.83 9.53
CA ARG A 106 -2.67 -11.96 10.45
C ARG A 106 -3.61 -13.13 10.15
N SER A 107 -4.92 -12.87 10.07
CA SER A 107 -5.90 -13.93 9.81
C SER A 107 -5.70 -14.61 8.45
N GLU A 108 -5.35 -13.86 7.41
CA GLU A 108 -5.16 -14.45 6.08
C GLU A 108 -3.79 -15.13 5.93
N ILE A 109 -2.77 -14.76 6.72
CA ILE A 109 -1.53 -15.53 6.86
C ILE A 109 -1.83 -16.93 7.41
N GLU A 110 -2.69 -17.04 8.42
CA GLU A 110 -3.11 -18.34 8.98
C GLU A 110 -3.81 -19.21 7.92
N VAL A 111 -4.67 -18.60 7.09
CA VAL A 111 -5.34 -19.28 5.95
C VAL A 111 -4.36 -19.68 4.85
N ALA A 112 -3.23 -18.98 4.73
CA ALA A 112 -2.18 -19.24 3.75
C ALA A 112 -1.07 -20.15 4.31
N ASP A 113 -1.40 -21.08 5.21
CA ASP A 113 -0.48 -22.03 5.85
C ASP A 113 0.68 -21.36 6.62
N ASN A 114 0.40 -20.19 7.22
CA ASN A 114 1.38 -19.34 7.91
C ASN A 114 2.50 -18.78 7.00
N ASP A 115 2.30 -18.75 5.68
CA ASP A 115 3.25 -18.17 4.73
C ASP A 115 2.86 -16.73 4.36
N SER A 116 3.47 -15.77 5.04
CA SER A 116 3.28 -14.33 4.75
C SER A 116 3.64 -13.91 3.32
N LYS A 117 4.49 -14.67 2.62
CA LYS A 117 4.86 -14.39 1.23
C LYS A 117 3.73 -14.70 0.24
N ARG A 118 2.65 -15.34 0.69
CA ARG A 118 1.44 -15.57 -0.09
C ARG A 118 0.40 -14.45 0.07
N ILE A 119 0.69 -13.42 0.86
CA ILE A 119 -0.21 -12.31 1.08
C ILE A 119 0.18 -11.13 0.20
N VAL A 120 -0.80 -10.62 -0.55
CA VAL A 120 -0.71 -9.41 -1.34
C VAL A 120 -1.63 -8.37 -0.72
N LEU A 121 -1.07 -7.24 -0.30
CA LEU A 121 -1.86 -6.10 0.17
C LEU A 121 -1.99 -5.09 -0.98
N ALA A 122 -3.19 -4.98 -1.52
CA ALA A 122 -3.50 -4.12 -2.65
C ALA A 122 -4.47 -3.01 -2.26
N GLY A 123 -4.41 -1.88 -2.96
CA GLY A 123 -5.35 -0.80 -2.74
C GLY A 123 -5.54 0.12 -3.95
N PHE A 124 -6.70 0.78 -3.98
CA PHE A 124 -7.05 1.80 -4.96
C PHE A 124 -7.26 3.16 -4.29
N SER A 125 -6.69 4.25 -4.85
CA SER A 125 -6.88 5.62 -4.34
C SER A 125 -6.53 5.73 -2.84
N GLN A 126 -7.43 6.18 -1.96
CA GLN A 126 -7.19 6.17 -0.51
C GLN A 126 -6.80 4.77 0.04
N GLY A 127 -7.35 3.70 -0.55
CA GLY A 127 -6.97 2.34 -0.20
C GLY A 127 -5.52 2.01 -0.56
N ALA A 128 -4.96 2.60 -1.62
CA ALA A 128 -3.55 2.44 -1.97
C ALA A 128 -2.63 3.12 -0.93
N ALA A 129 -3.02 4.31 -0.47
CA ALA A 129 -2.35 4.98 0.65
C ALA A 129 -2.29 4.07 1.89
N MET A 130 -3.43 3.47 2.26
CA MET A 130 -3.47 2.52 3.37
C MET A 130 -2.66 1.25 3.11
N ALA A 131 -2.64 0.74 1.88
CA ALA A 131 -1.82 -0.43 1.54
C ALA A 131 -0.33 -0.13 1.78
N PHE A 132 0.17 1.01 1.33
CA PHE A 132 1.57 1.41 1.57
C PHE A 132 1.85 1.64 3.05
N VAL A 133 1.05 2.47 3.73
CA VAL A 133 1.25 2.79 5.16
C VAL A 133 1.16 1.54 6.03
N SER A 134 0.13 0.71 5.85
CA SER A 134 -0.01 -0.53 6.61
C SER A 134 1.11 -1.52 6.30
N SER A 135 1.64 -1.57 5.08
CA SER A 135 2.79 -2.41 4.76
C SER A 135 4.06 -1.92 5.45
N LEU A 136 4.35 -0.61 5.44
CA LEU A 136 5.54 -0.02 6.06
C LEU A 136 5.50 -0.05 7.60
N LEU A 137 4.31 -0.12 8.19
CA LEU A 137 4.14 -0.21 9.64
C LEU A 137 3.89 -1.65 10.12
N TRP A 138 3.90 -2.62 9.21
CA TRP A 138 3.70 -4.03 9.54
C TRP A 138 4.84 -4.58 10.39
N ASP A 139 4.49 -5.27 11.47
CA ASP A 139 5.43 -5.83 12.45
C ASP A 139 5.76 -7.32 12.22
N GLY A 140 5.09 -7.96 11.26
CA GLY A 140 5.33 -9.35 10.88
C GLY A 140 6.42 -9.55 9.82
N GLY A 141 6.48 -10.76 9.28
CA GLY A 141 7.39 -11.10 8.18
C GLY A 141 7.03 -10.37 6.86
N PRO A 142 7.95 -10.37 5.88
CA PRO A 142 7.72 -9.71 4.60
C PRO A 142 6.53 -10.31 3.88
N LEU A 143 5.65 -9.43 3.38
CA LEU A 143 4.51 -9.82 2.55
C LEU A 143 4.99 -10.19 1.14
N GLY A 144 4.15 -10.93 0.42
CA GLY A 144 4.42 -11.31 -0.96
C GLY A 144 4.53 -10.11 -1.88
N ALA A 145 3.61 -9.15 -1.77
CA ALA A 145 3.69 -7.88 -2.48
C ALA A 145 2.81 -6.80 -1.84
N VAL A 146 3.12 -5.54 -2.12
CA VAL A 146 2.24 -4.38 -1.90
C VAL A 146 1.87 -3.74 -3.24
N VAL A 147 0.60 -3.38 -3.42
CA VAL A 147 0.09 -2.88 -4.71
C VAL A 147 -0.71 -1.60 -4.49
N GLY A 148 -0.38 -0.54 -5.21
CA GLY A 148 -1.15 0.71 -5.22
C GLY A 148 -1.60 1.10 -6.62
N LEU A 149 -2.90 1.23 -6.82
CA LEU A 149 -3.51 1.67 -8.07
C LEU A 149 -4.11 3.07 -7.91
N CYS A 150 -3.76 3.99 -8.80
CA CYS A 150 -4.24 5.38 -8.81
C CYS A 150 -4.13 6.04 -7.43
N GLY A 151 -3.02 5.79 -6.74
CA GLY A 151 -2.82 6.08 -5.33
C GLY A 151 -1.72 7.10 -5.05
N PHE A 152 -1.45 7.29 -3.76
CA PHE A 152 -0.39 8.15 -3.26
C PHE A 152 0.15 7.57 -1.95
N MET A 153 1.32 8.04 -1.52
CA MET A 153 1.84 7.78 -0.17
C MET A 153 1.58 9.03 0.68
N PRO A 154 0.90 8.91 1.84
CA PRO A 154 0.72 10.04 2.74
C PRO A 154 2.07 10.61 3.18
N LEU A 155 2.17 11.93 3.20
CA LEU A 155 3.33 12.72 3.61
C LEU A 155 4.60 12.44 2.80
N ALA A 156 4.48 11.90 1.57
CA ALA A 156 5.64 11.50 0.77
C ALA A 156 6.72 12.58 0.65
N SER A 157 6.35 13.84 0.38
CA SER A 157 7.30 14.95 0.29
C SER A 157 8.08 15.17 1.59
N HIS A 158 7.39 15.12 2.74
CA HIS A 158 8.00 15.29 4.05
C HIS A 158 8.93 14.13 4.40
N LEU A 159 8.47 12.89 4.17
CA LEU A 159 9.27 11.69 4.40
C LEU A 159 10.49 11.61 3.49
N LEU A 160 10.38 12.11 2.25
CA LEU A 160 11.52 12.22 1.33
C LEU A 160 12.56 13.23 1.85
N ASN A 161 12.12 14.36 2.40
CA ASN A 161 13.03 15.35 2.98
C ASN A 161 13.81 14.76 4.16
N ILE A 162 13.18 13.95 5.02
CA ILE A 162 13.87 13.24 6.12
C ILE A 162 15.01 12.36 5.58
N LEU A 163 14.81 11.70 4.43
CA LEU A 163 15.84 10.88 3.79
C LEU A 163 16.94 11.68 3.09
N ASP A 164 16.66 12.94 2.72
CA ASP A 164 17.60 13.82 2.03
C ASP A 164 18.42 14.71 3.00
N ASP A 165 17.89 15.03 4.18
CA ASP A 165 18.52 15.91 5.18
C ASP A 165 19.70 15.25 5.92
N ASP A 166 19.77 13.91 5.94
CA ASP A 166 20.93 13.14 6.43
C ASP A 166 22.16 13.24 5.48
N GLY A 167 22.13 14.16 4.51
CA GLY A 167 23.24 14.48 3.59
C GLY A 167 23.95 15.82 3.84
N ILE A 168 23.54 16.64 4.81
CA ILE A 168 24.19 17.93 5.10
C ILE A 168 24.38 18.15 6.61
N GLU A 169 25.47 17.63 7.17
CA GLU A 169 26.05 18.21 8.37
C GLU A 169 26.67 19.57 7.99
N PHE A 170 26.03 20.69 8.36
CA PHE A 170 26.72 21.97 8.47
C PHE A 170 27.60 21.95 9.73
N GLY A 171 28.70 21.20 9.65
CA GLY A 171 29.83 21.33 10.55
C GLY A 171 30.61 22.60 10.21
N ALA A 172 30.22 23.73 10.79
CA ALA A 172 31.17 24.81 11.00
C ALA A 172 32.06 24.39 12.18
N ASP A 173 33.13 23.66 11.89
CA ASP A 173 34.48 23.89 12.42
C ASP A 173 35.44 22.79 11.93
N ASP A 174 36.65 23.24 11.57
CA ASP A 174 37.79 22.44 11.13
C ASP A 174 38.05 21.22 12.03
N ASP A 175 38.04 20.01 11.46
CA ASP A 175 39.18 19.09 11.60
C ASP A 175 39.06 17.89 10.64
N VAL A 176 40.19 17.59 10.00
CA VAL A 176 40.38 16.53 9.02
C VAL A 176 40.20 15.16 9.68
N PHE A 177 39.13 14.45 9.35
CA PHE A 177 39.02 13.01 9.58
C PHE A 177 38.56 12.30 8.29
N GLU A 178 39.26 11.23 7.94
CA GLU A 178 39.01 10.43 6.73
C GLU A 178 37.54 9.96 6.66
N PRO A 179 36.89 10.00 5.47
CA PRO A 179 35.53 9.52 5.33
C PRO A 179 35.54 8.00 5.37
N SER A 180 35.36 7.47 6.56
CA SER A 180 34.92 6.11 6.75
C SER A 180 33.39 6.07 6.70
N GLN A 181 32.86 5.00 6.11
CA GLN A 181 31.67 4.27 6.57
C GLN A 181 30.33 4.47 5.86
N CYS A 182 29.86 3.33 5.37
CA CYS A 182 28.50 2.86 5.20
C CYS A 182 27.66 2.85 6.51
N ALA A 183 27.74 3.88 7.36
CA ALA A 183 27.18 3.88 8.72
C ALA A 183 25.87 4.66 8.95
N ASP A 184 25.38 5.50 8.02
CA ASP A 184 24.32 6.48 8.39
C ASP A 184 22.90 6.17 7.89
N ALA A 185 22.74 5.38 6.82
CA ALA A 185 21.41 5.13 6.23
C ALA A 185 20.43 4.40 7.18
N ARG A 186 20.93 3.70 8.20
CA ARG A 186 20.08 3.01 9.19
C ARG A 186 19.32 3.98 10.10
N MET A 187 19.81 5.20 10.30
CA MET A 187 19.11 6.22 11.11
C MET A 187 17.99 6.89 10.30
N SER A 188 18.24 7.24 9.04
CA SER A 188 17.29 7.96 8.18
C SER A 188 16.01 7.17 7.91
N HIS A 189 16.16 5.89 7.58
CA HIS A 189 15.03 4.98 7.35
C HIS A 189 14.17 4.79 8.60
N GLN A 190 14.80 4.68 9.78
CA GLN A 190 14.08 4.54 11.04
C GLN A 190 13.31 5.83 11.38
N LYS A 191 13.91 7.01 11.19
CA LYS A 191 13.24 8.31 11.37
C LYS A 191 11.97 8.40 10.51
N VAL A 192 12.02 7.95 9.25
CA VAL A 192 10.84 7.92 8.37
C VAL A 192 9.74 7.02 8.93
N LEU A 193 10.09 5.83 9.44
CA LEU A 193 9.11 4.92 10.02
C LEU A 193 8.53 5.44 11.33
N ASP A 194 9.35 6.11 12.15
CA ASP A 194 8.92 6.74 13.41
C ASP A 194 7.96 7.90 13.13
N GLU A 195 8.29 8.78 12.19
CA GLU A 195 7.40 9.86 11.74
C GLU A 195 6.09 9.28 11.20
N LEU A 196 6.15 8.26 10.34
CA LEU A 196 4.94 7.64 9.79
C LEU A 196 4.09 6.98 10.88
N ARG A 197 4.72 6.42 11.91
CA ARG A 197 4.05 5.79 13.06
C ARG A 197 3.38 6.83 13.96
N GLU A 198 4.04 7.94 14.24
CA GLU A 198 3.48 9.06 14.97
C GLU A 198 2.26 9.63 14.23
N GLU A 199 2.38 9.85 12.93
CA GLU A 199 1.32 10.36 12.06
C GLU A 199 0.15 9.41 11.88
N ALA A 200 0.43 8.11 11.99
CA ALA A 200 -0.58 7.07 12.03
C ALA A 200 -1.28 6.95 13.39
N GLU A 201 -0.87 7.72 14.41
CA GLU A 201 -1.35 7.66 15.79
C GLU A 201 -1.09 6.30 16.46
N LEU A 202 -0.07 5.58 16.01
CA LEU A 202 0.32 4.30 16.60
C LEU A 202 1.30 4.49 17.76
N PRO A 203 1.25 3.64 18.81
CA PRO A 203 2.21 3.72 19.90
C PRO A 203 3.64 3.51 19.38
N GLY A 204 4.56 4.33 19.90
CA GLY A 204 5.99 4.24 19.62
C GLY A 204 6.55 2.85 19.92
N THR A 205 7.49 2.38 19.09
CA THR A 205 8.13 1.09 19.29
C THR A 205 9.33 1.21 20.23
N GLN A 206 9.43 0.35 21.25
CA GLN A 206 10.65 0.20 22.05
C GLN A 206 11.70 -0.69 21.38
N GLN A 207 11.33 -1.34 20.26
CA GLN A 207 12.22 -2.18 19.48
C GLN A 207 12.68 -1.43 18.23
N THR A 208 14.00 -1.22 18.15
CA THR A 208 14.70 -0.98 16.89
C THR A 208 14.57 -2.26 16.06
N SER A 209 13.47 -2.41 15.31
CA SER A 209 13.41 -3.51 14.35
C SER A 209 14.43 -3.19 13.27
N GLU A 210 15.33 -4.13 12.98
CA GLU A 210 16.19 -3.97 11.82
C GLU A 210 15.31 -3.73 10.59
N PHE A 211 15.59 -2.64 9.88
CA PHE A 211 14.90 -2.25 8.66
C PHE A 211 14.78 -3.44 7.69
N ARG A 212 13.55 -3.91 7.42
CA ARG A 212 13.28 -5.19 6.73
C ARG A 212 12.30 -5.09 5.56
N PHE A 213 12.12 -3.91 4.97
CA PHE A 213 11.31 -3.74 3.76
C PHE A 213 11.91 -4.21 2.43
N PRO A 214 13.23 -4.43 2.25
CA PRO A 214 13.76 -4.81 0.93
C PRO A 214 13.20 -6.11 0.34
N SER A 215 12.53 -6.94 1.16
CA SER A 215 12.00 -8.24 0.71
C SER A 215 10.57 -8.20 0.18
N THR A 216 9.80 -7.12 0.37
CA THR A 216 8.43 -7.03 -0.15
C THR A 216 8.44 -6.16 -1.42
N PRO A 217 8.24 -6.76 -2.61
CA PRO A 217 8.17 -6.01 -3.86
C PRO A 217 6.87 -5.20 -3.92
N ALA A 218 6.92 -4.07 -4.61
CA ALA A 218 5.81 -3.14 -4.76
C ALA A 218 5.43 -2.95 -6.23
N PHE A 219 4.14 -2.85 -6.51
CA PHE A 219 3.63 -2.43 -7.82
C PHE A 219 2.85 -1.13 -7.68
N ILE A 220 3.09 -0.19 -8.59
CA ILE A 220 2.36 1.07 -8.67
C ILE A 220 1.88 1.29 -10.10
N GLY A 221 0.56 1.34 -10.27
CA GLY A 221 -0.08 1.65 -11.56
C GLY A 221 -0.87 2.94 -11.48
N HIS A 222 -0.59 3.90 -12.38
CA HIS A 222 -1.26 5.21 -12.32
C HIS A 222 -1.68 5.75 -13.69
N GLY A 223 -2.84 6.39 -13.74
CA GLY A 223 -3.32 7.06 -14.96
C GLY A 223 -2.64 8.41 -15.18
N SER A 224 -2.09 8.64 -16.37
CA SER A 224 -1.44 9.93 -16.71
C SER A 224 -2.41 11.11 -16.81
N ALA A 225 -3.70 10.84 -17.02
CA ALA A 225 -4.78 11.84 -17.08
C ALA A 225 -5.62 11.88 -15.81
N ASP A 226 -5.15 11.27 -14.72
CA ASP A 226 -5.79 11.32 -13.41
C ASP A 226 -5.78 12.75 -12.85
N ARG A 227 -6.97 13.31 -12.66
CA ARG A 227 -7.19 14.66 -12.12
C ARG A 227 -7.57 14.65 -10.65
N GLU A 228 -7.93 13.48 -10.11
CA GLU A 228 -8.24 13.34 -8.69
C GLU A 228 -6.92 13.17 -7.95
N VAL A 229 -6.11 12.17 -8.29
CA VAL A 229 -4.76 12.00 -7.75
C VAL A 229 -3.76 12.18 -8.90
N VAL A 230 -3.15 13.36 -8.98
CA VAL A 230 -2.19 13.64 -10.05
C VAL A 230 -0.97 12.72 -9.97
N VAL A 231 -0.45 12.31 -11.14
CA VAL A 231 0.62 11.31 -11.27
C VAL A 231 1.91 11.63 -10.50
N GLN A 232 2.14 12.89 -10.17
CA GLN A 232 3.26 13.33 -9.33
C GLN A 232 3.24 12.64 -7.96
N HIS A 233 2.06 12.43 -7.35
CA HIS A 233 1.96 11.78 -6.05
C HIS A 233 2.35 10.29 -6.09
N ALA A 234 1.98 9.59 -7.16
CA ALA A 234 2.44 8.22 -7.38
C ALA A 234 3.95 8.15 -7.67
N SER A 235 4.49 9.16 -8.35
CA SER A 235 5.93 9.28 -8.59
C SER A 235 6.71 9.53 -7.30
N GLN A 236 6.16 10.33 -6.38
CA GLN A 236 6.73 10.53 -5.04
C GLN A 236 6.64 9.27 -4.19
N ALA A 237 5.51 8.56 -4.22
CA ALA A 237 5.35 7.27 -3.54
C ALA A 237 6.39 6.26 -4.04
N ARG A 238 6.57 6.13 -5.36
CA ARG A 238 7.64 5.32 -5.97
C ARG A 238 9.01 5.69 -5.42
N LEU A 239 9.37 6.98 -5.47
CA LEU A 239 10.68 7.44 -5.03
C LEU A 239 10.92 7.13 -3.55
N LEU A 240 9.94 7.37 -2.69
CA LEU A 240 10.05 7.09 -1.26
C LEU A 240 10.26 5.59 -1.02
N LEU A 241 9.42 4.73 -1.62
CA LEU A 241 9.52 3.29 -1.45
C LEU A 241 10.86 2.73 -1.98
N GLN A 242 11.37 3.27 -3.10
CA GLN A 242 12.70 2.92 -3.62
C GLN A 242 13.82 3.37 -2.67
N LYS A 243 13.73 4.58 -2.10
CA LYS A 243 14.71 5.03 -1.10
C LYS A 243 14.65 4.22 0.19
N LEU A 244 13.46 3.70 0.54
CA LEU A 244 13.25 2.71 1.60
C LEU A 244 13.64 1.27 1.16
N GLY A 245 14.30 1.11 0.01
CA GLY A 245 14.89 -0.16 -0.41
C GLY A 245 13.91 -1.19 -0.95
N LEU A 246 12.63 -0.86 -1.19
CA LEU A 246 11.70 -1.77 -1.86
C LEU A 246 12.04 -1.85 -3.37
N ASP A 247 11.86 -3.03 -3.95
CA ASP A 247 11.81 -3.21 -5.41
C ASP A 247 10.44 -2.73 -5.92
N VAL A 248 10.42 -1.58 -6.62
CA VAL A 248 9.16 -0.94 -7.06
C VAL A 248 9.04 -1.03 -8.58
N ASP A 249 8.03 -1.75 -9.05
CA ASP A 249 7.59 -1.76 -10.44
C ASP A 249 6.53 -0.68 -10.67
N PHE A 250 6.88 0.35 -11.44
CA PHE A 250 6.06 1.55 -11.63
C PHE A 250 5.65 1.75 -13.08
N HIS A 251 4.34 1.85 -13.30
CA HIS A 251 3.72 2.00 -14.61
C HIS A 251 2.82 3.22 -14.66
N THR A 252 2.90 3.95 -15.77
CA THR A 252 1.94 5.01 -16.10
C THR A 252 1.16 4.64 -17.35
N TYR A 253 -0.14 4.87 -17.34
CA TYR A 253 -1.04 4.50 -18.43
C TYR A 253 -1.53 5.78 -19.12
N GLU A 254 -1.19 5.91 -20.40
CA GLU A 254 -1.48 7.10 -21.20
C GLU A 254 -3.01 7.32 -21.35
N GLY A 255 -3.48 8.54 -21.08
CA GLY A 255 -4.89 8.93 -21.21
C GLY A 255 -5.84 8.34 -20.15
N LEU A 256 -5.37 7.44 -19.29
CA LEU A 256 -6.18 6.86 -18.21
C LEU A 256 -6.41 7.89 -17.10
N GLY A 257 -7.68 8.05 -16.68
CA GLY A 257 -8.08 8.90 -15.55
C GLY A 257 -7.93 8.21 -14.19
N HIS A 258 -8.74 8.62 -13.20
CA HIS A 258 -8.74 8.05 -11.84
C HIS A 258 -9.43 6.66 -11.80
N TRP A 259 -8.88 5.68 -12.50
CA TRP A 259 -9.39 4.32 -12.54
C TRP A 259 -8.32 3.32 -13.00
N TYR A 260 -8.56 2.03 -12.81
CA TYR A 260 -7.71 0.97 -13.39
C TYR A 260 -8.15 0.61 -14.81
N SER A 261 -7.20 0.16 -15.64
CA SER A 261 -7.46 -0.34 -17.00
C SER A 261 -7.18 -1.82 -17.12
N ALA A 262 -7.67 -2.43 -18.21
CA ALA A 262 -7.33 -3.81 -18.59
C ALA A 262 -5.82 -4.03 -18.70
N SER A 263 -5.09 -3.07 -19.32
CA SER A 263 -3.63 -3.10 -19.40
C SER A 263 -2.98 -3.07 -18.03
N MET A 264 -3.45 -2.20 -17.13
CA MET A 264 -2.91 -2.09 -15.77
C MET A 264 -3.08 -3.37 -14.96
N LEU A 265 -4.26 -3.98 -15.03
CA LEU A 265 -4.51 -5.25 -14.34
C LEU A 265 -3.72 -6.40 -14.96
N LYS A 266 -3.47 -6.38 -16.28
CA LYS A 266 -2.62 -7.36 -16.96
C LYS A 266 -1.16 -7.26 -16.48
N ASP A 267 -0.61 -6.05 -16.40
CA ASP A 267 0.75 -5.82 -15.92
C ASP A 267 0.87 -6.19 -14.43
N LEU A 268 -0.17 -5.92 -13.62
CA LEU A 268 -0.24 -6.39 -12.24
C LEU A 268 -0.20 -7.93 -12.15
N VAL A 269 -0.97 -8.65 -12.97
CA VAL A 269 -0.92 -10.13 -13.00
C VAL A 269 0.49 -10.61 -13.35
N GLN A 270 1.13 -10.00 -14.34
CA GLN A 270 2.49 -10.35 -14.75
C GLN A 270 3.52 -10.08 -13.65
N PHE A 271 3.39 -8.95 -12.96
CA PHE A 271 4.21 -8.60 -11.80
C PHE A 271 4.06 -9.66 -10.70
N LEU A 272 2.83 -10.01 -10.32
CA LEU A 272 2.59 -11.01 -9.27
C LEU A 272 3.14 -12.38 -9.67
N ALA A 273 2.96 -12.82 -10.92
CA ALA A 273 3.51 -14.09 -11.41
C ALA A 273 5.04 -14.12 -11.41
N THR A 274 5.69 -12.97 -11.62
CA THR A 274 7.16 -12.86 -11.63
C THR A 274 7.73 -12.85 -10.20
N GLN A 275 7.09 -12.10 -9.30
CA GLN A 275 7.58 -11.88 -7.95
C GLN A 275 7.21 -13.03 -6.99
N LEU A 276 6.02 -13.61 -7.15
CA LEU A 276 5.51 -14.64 -6.24
C LEU A 276 5.83 -16.03 -6.77
N LYS A 277 6.88 -16.64 -6.23
CA LYS A 277 7.26 -18.03 -6.50
C LYS A 277 6.39 -19.01 -5.69
N VAL A 278 5.08 -18.96 -5.89
CA VAL A 278 4.10 -19.80 -5.19
C VAL A 278 3.80 -21.09 -5.95
N GLN A 279 3.34 -22.10 -5.22
CA GLN A 279 2.83 -23.34 -5.78
C GLN A 279 1.34 -23.45 -5.44
N PRO A 280 0.46 -23.57 -6.44
CA PRO A 280 0.74 -23.64 -7.88
C PRO A 280 1.10 -22.26 -8.46
N PRO A 281 1.78 -22.19 -9.62
CA PRO A 281 2.12 -20.92 -10.26
C PRO A 281 0.90 -20.05 -10.52
N LEU A 282 1.06 -18.73 -10.42
CA LEU A 282 0.00 -17.76 -10.70
C LEU A 282 -0.22 -17.62 -12.21
N GLY A 283 -1.07 -18.49 -12.74
CA GLY A 283 -1.70 -18.32 -14.05
C GLY A 283 -0.88 -18.73 -15.26
#